data_AF-A0A967Q3L7-F1
#
_entry.id   AF-A0A967Q3L7-F1
#
_cell.length_a   1.000
_cell.length_b   1.000
_cell.length_c   1.000
_cell.angle_alpha   90.00
_cell.angle_beta   90.00
_cell.angle_gamma   90.00
#
_symmetry.space_group_name_H-M   'P 1'
#
loop_
_entity.id
_entity.type
_entity.pdbx_description
1 polymer ?
#
loop_
_entity_poly.entity_id
_entity_poly.type
_entity_poly.pdbx_seq_one_letter_code
_entity_poly.pdbx_strand_id
1 'polypeptide(L)' 'MKEKKFQEICFAIDEGKNRKVKNTFTHEIGEVMGCAGDSFDVASRGERSYWKMEECEPTK' A
#
# COMPACT_ATOMS: atom_id res chain seq x y z
N MET A 1 4.03 -3.72 -8.10
CA MET A 1 4.40 -2.30 -8.37
C MET A 1 5.91 -2.12 -8.52
N LYS A 2 6.41 -1.06 -9.19
CA LYS A 2 7.85 -0.71 -9.24
C LYS A 2 8.32 0.00 -7.96
N GLU A 3 9.56 -0.23 -7.53
CA GLU A 3 10.16 0.32 -6.29
C GLU A 3 10.02 1.85 -6.17
N LYS A 4 10.28 2.61 -7.24
CA LYS A 4 10.11 4.08 -7.23
C LYS A 4 8.70 4.50 -6.79
N LYS A 5 7.67 3.76 -7.23
CA LYS A 5 6.29 4.09 -6.89
C LYS A 5 5.94 3.69 -5.48
N PHE A 6 6.54 2.61 -4.98
CA PHE A 6 6.46 2.22 -3.57
C PHE A 6 6.98 3.35 -2.67
N GLN A 7 8.19 3.86 -2.96
CA GLN A 7 8.78 4.97 -2.22
C GLN A 7 7.94 6.24 -2.27
N GLU A 8 7.37 6.60 -3.43
CA GLU A 8 6.45 7.74 -3.54
C GLU A 8 5.23 7.60 -2.62
N ILE A 9 4.67 6.39 -2.50
CA ILE A 9 3.52 6.12 -1.63
C ILE A 9 3.95 6.22 -0.17
N CYS A 10 5.06 5.58 0.20
CA CYS A 10 5.58 5.64 1.57
C CYS A 10 5.88 7.07 2.02
N PHE A 11 6.48 7.87 1.15
CA PHE A 11 6.72 9.28 1.42
C PHE A 11 5.41 10.06 1.61
N ALA A 12 4.40 9.79 0.78
CA ALA A 12 3.09 10.40 0.95
C ALA A 12 2.43 10.02 2.29
N ILE A 13 2.55 8.77 2.74
CA ILE A 13 2.04 8.34 4.05
C ILE A 13 2.77 9.03 5.20
N ASP A 14 4.10 9.16 5.11
CA ASP A 14 4.91 9.87 6.11
C ASP A 14 4.54 11.36 6.22
N GLU A 15 4.20 11.99 5.09
CA GLU A 15 3.60 13.34 5.04
C GLU A 15 2.15 13.41 5.55
N GLY A 16 1.55 12.29 5.97
CA GLY A 16 0.16 12.21 6.44
C GLY A 16 -0.89 12.22 5.33
N LYS A 17 -0.50 11.96 4.06
CA LYS A 17 -1.44 11.86 2.94
C LYS A 17 -1.92 10.42 2.79
N ASN A 18 -3.23 10.21 2.84
CA ASN A 18 -3.80 8.87 2.64
C ASN A 18 -3.55 8.38 1.21
N ARG A 19 -3.10 7.13 1.09
CA ARG A 19 -2.93 6.43 -0.19
C ARG A 19 -3.63 5.09 -0.13
N LYS A 20 -4.17 4.66 -1.27
CA LYS A 20 -4.82 3.36 -1.42
C LYS A 20 -4.10 2.54 -2.46
N VAL A 21 -3.93 1.26 -2.16
CA VAL A 21 -3.37 0.26 -3.06
C VAL A 21 -4.40 -0.83 -3.27
N LYS A 22 -4.34 -1.46 -4.44
CA LYS A 22 -5.12 -2.64 -4.74
C LYS A 22 -4.19 -3.85 -4.70
N ASN A 23 -4.57 -4.87 -3.97
CA ASN A 23 -3.92 -6.16 -4.03
C ASN A 23 -4.27 -6.84 -5.36
N THR A 24 -3.27 -7.27 -6.13
CA THR A 24 -3.46 -7.89 -7.44
C THR A 24 -3.97 -9.33 -7.35
N PHE A 25 -3.70 -10.03 -6.25
CA PHE A 25 -4.12 -11.42 -6.02
C PHE A 25 -5.54 -11.52 -5.49
N THR A 26 -5.87 -10.76 -4.45
CA THR A 26 -7.22 -10.79 -3.83
C THR A 26 -8.19 -9.80 -4.47
N HIS A 27 -7.69 -8.89 -5.31
CA HIS A 27 -8.42 -7.76 -5.87
C HIS A 27 -9.01 -6.80 -4.84
N GLU A 28 -8.58 -6.89 -3.58
CA GLU A 28 -9.01 -6.01 -2.50
C GLU A 28 -8.33 -4.66 -2.59
N ILE A 29 -9.03 -3.62 -2.13
CA ILE A 29 -8.49 -2.26 -2.02
C ILE A 29 -8.33 -1.97 -0.55
N GLY A 30 -7.15 -1.51 -0.16
CA GLY A 30 -6.88 -1.12 1.21
C GLY A 30 -6.14 0.20 1.28
N GLU A 31 -6.28 0.84 2.44
CA GLU A 31 -5.61 2.11 2.75
C GLU A 31 -4.25 1.84 3.37
N VAL A 32 -3.20 2.42 2.80
CA VAL A 32 -1.84 2.29 3.30
C VAL A 32 -1.71 3.13 4.56
N MET A 33 -1.47 2.45 5.68
CA MET A 33 -1.24 3.03 7.00
C MET A 33 0.25 3.26 7.27
N GLY A 34 1.11 2.52 6.57
CA GLY A 34 2.56 2.62 6.72
C GLY A 34 3.30 1.76 5.71
N CYS A 35 4.63 1.84 5.75
CA CYS A 35 5.51 0.98 4.99
C CYS A 35 6.50 0.30 5.92
N ALA A 36 6.75 -0.99 5.70
CA ALA A 36 7.71 -1.78 6.45
C ALA A 36 8.52 -2.63 5.46
N GLY A 37 9.82 -2.33 5.31
CA GLY A 37 10.67 -2.98 4.32
C GLY A 37 10.13 -2.78 2.90
N ASP A 38 9.85 -3.87 2.20
CA ASP A 38 9.25 -3.95 0.86
C ASP A 38 7.72 -4.13 0.86
N SER A 39 7.08 -3.99 2.02
CA SER A 39 5.64 -4.21 2.19
C SER A 39 4.90 -2.95 2.68
N PHE A 40 3.64 -2.84 2.29
CA PHE A 40 2.69 -1.87 2.83
C PHE A 40 1.97 -2.46 4.04
N ASP A 41 1.86 -1.71 5.13
CA ASP A 41 0.85 -1.94 6.15
C ASP A 41 -0.47 -1.35 5.64
N VAL A 42 -1.45 -2.21 5.40
CA VAL A 42 -2.68 -1.88 4.71
C VAL A 42 -3.88 -2.20 5.59
N ALA A 43 -4.76 -1.22 5.80
CA ALA A 43 -6.07 -1.43 6.41
C ALA A 43 -7.12 -1.72 5.32
N SER A 44 -7.72 -2.91 5.36
CA SER A 44 -8.82 -3.33 4.47
C SER A 44 -9.90 -4.01 5.29
N ARG A 45 -11.17 -3.68 5.05
CA ARG A 45 -12.34 -4.30 5.72
C ARG A 45 -12.29 -4.31 7.27
N GLY A 46 -11.59 -3.35 7.87
CA GLY A 46 -11.44 -3.25 9.33
C GLY A 46 -10.30 -4.09 9.90
N GLU A 47 -9.55 -4.80 9.06
CA GLU A 47 -8.37 -5.58 9.43
C GLU A 47 -7.09 -4.94 8.86
N ARG A 48 -5.98 -5.10 9.57
CA ARG A 48 -4.65 -4.72 9.06
C ARG A 48 -3.97 -5.94 8.45
N SER A 49 -3.41 -5.75 7.27
CA SER A 49 -2.68 -6.77 6.53
C SER A 49 -1.41 -6.18 5.95
N TYR A 50 -0.39 -7.00 5.79
CA TYR A 50 0.83 -6.61 5.10
C TYR A 50 0.78 -7.11 3.66
N TRP A 51 0.89 -6.20 2.70
CA TRP A 51 0.91 -6.55 1.27
C TRP A 51 2.26 -6.19 0.69
N LYS A 52 2.93 -7.13 0.02
CA LYS A 52 4.21 -6.83 -0.62
C LYS A 52 3.99 -5.86 -1.77
N MET A 53 4.99 -5.02 -2.06
CA MET A 53 4.92 -4.08 -3.18
C MET A 53 4.66 -4.78 -4.52
N GLU A 54 5.13 -6.01 -4.69
CA GLU A 54 4.93 -6.81 -5.91
C GLU A 54 3.47 -7.21 -6.09
N GLU A 55 2.76 -7.42 -4.99
CA GLU A 55 1.34 -7.80 -4.92
C GLU A 55 0.40 -6.58 -4.98
N CYS A 56 0.96 -5.37 -5.07
CA CYS A 56 0.19 -4.14 -5.05
C CYS A 56 0.23 -3.41 -6.40
N GLU A 57 -0.89 -2.75 -6.71
CA GLU A 57 -1.02 -1.74 -7.75
C GLU A 57 -1.60 -0.44 -7.19
N PRO A 58 -1.11 0.72 -7.67
CA PRO A 58 -1.65 2.01 -7.24
C PRO A 58 -3.08 2.18 -7.78
N THR A 59 -3.99 2.61 -6.92
CA THR A 59 -5.29 3.08 -7.39
C THR A 59 -5.14 4.51 -7.91
N LYS A 60 -5.69 4.78 -9.11
CA LYS A 60 -5.62 6.10 -9.77
C LYS A 60 -6.37 7.17 -8.98
#